data_AF-A0A4R6MVB4-F1
#
_entry.id   AF-A0A4R6MVB4-F1
#
_cell.length_a   1.000
_cell.length_b   1.000
_cell.length_c   1.000
_cell.angle_alpha   90.00
_cell.angle_beta   90.00
_cell.angle_gamma   90.00
#
_symmetry.space_group_name_H-M   'P 1'
#
loop_
_entity.id
_entity.type
_entity.pdbx_description
1 polymer ?
#
loop_
_entity_poly.entity_id
_entity_poly.type
_entity_poly.pdbx_seq_one_letter_code
_entity_poly.pdbx_strand_id
1 'polypeptide(L)'
;MAISSRLLQRLDQAIAGASDPILAGSWRVQRAVLLARHGRMAEAREALTALHQLAFQHPHPILGAWLHYAEGLMSYFSDFGSAAGDKIRRAQAMAQMAGLRQLEALCAAWLAHIAYVQHDVALVAHQAQTCLRLAGEAQHDARSRLAVALGLAYDFAGRLETAQAWYGLARRHAAAEGDDATQSALIYNMIEVRCARQRRESLAHPARPVPELLLGADSVKHYDAAVGGSAMSELTPVLRAQILVVQGDYAQAQALYEAYLPQAMALGLARLGSSLLADLAWCRVNLGQREQALRQAQEAEFELDPACDVDDRAATHSRLAQVYGALGDASAAERHAALAAAEWAEFERQQAHWAATLDTAGLGRP
;
A
#
# COMPACT_ATOMS: atom_id res chain seq x y z
N MET A 1 -13.92 -15.27 12.48
CA MET A 1 -14.16 -14.31 13.58
C MET A 1 -15.04 -13.17 13.09
N ALA A 2 -15.92 -12.65 13.95
CA ALA A 2 -16.73 -11.46 13.65
C ALA A 2 -15.86 -10.20 13.60
N ILE A 3 -16.22 -9.23 12.75
CA ILE A 3 -15.54 -7.94 12.66
C ILE A 3 -15.99 -7.06 13.83
N SER A 4 -15.04 -6.47 14.56
CA SER A 4 -15.32 -5.58 15.70
C SER A 4 -15.15 -4.12 15.28
N SER A 5 -16.03 -3.65 14.40
CA SER A 5 -15.95 -2.31 13.79
C SER A 5 -17.14 -1.43 14.18
N ARG A 6 -16.86 -0.23 14.71
CA ARG A 6 -17.89 0.79 15.01
C ARG A 6 -18.51 1.35 13.74
N LEU A 7 -17.70 1.54 12.69
CA LEU A 7 -18.19 1.99 11.39
C LEU A 7 -19.17 0.97 10.80
N LEU A 8 -18.85 -0.33 10.89
CA LEU A 8 -19.75 -1.40 10.41
C LEU A 8 -21.11 -1.35 11.12
N GLN A 9 -21.12 -1.22 12.44
CA GLN A 9 -22.36 -1.10 13.23
C GLN A 9 -23.18 0.13 12.84
N ARG A 10 -22.53 1.28 12.62
CA ARG A 10 -23.22 2.50 12.16
C ARG A 10 -23.81 2.33 10.76
N LEU A 11 -23.10 1.67 9.86
CA LEU A 11 -23.60 1.37 8.51
C LEU A 11 -24.81 0.41 8.58
N ASP A 12 -24.76 -0.62 9.42
CA ASP A 12 -25.89 -1.54 9.62
C ASP A 12 -27.14 -0.81 10.16
N GLN A 13 -26.95 0.10 11.13
CA GLN A 13 -28.03 0.95 11.64
C GLN A 13 -28.59 1.90 10.57
N ALA A 14 -27.72 2.52 9.76
CA ALA A 14 -28.13 3.40 8.67
C ALA A 14 -28.91 2.65 7.58
N ILE A 15 -28.52 1.42 7.25
CA ILE A 15 -29.23 0.55 6.31
C ILE A 15 -30.61 0.18 6.87
N ALA A 16 -30.70 -0.20 8.14
CA ALA A 16 -31.96 -0.59 8.78
C ALA A 16 -32.94 0.58 8.92
N GLY A 17 -32.43 1.80 9.15
CA GLY A 17 -33.24 3.01 9.31
C GLY A 17 -33.61 3.72 8.00
N ALA A 18 -33.03 3.33 6.86
CA ALA A 18 -33.25 4.03 5.60
C ALA A 18 -34.60 3.65 4.95
N SER A 19 -35.45 4.65 4.72
CA SER A 19 -36.72 4.47 3.99
C SER A 19 -36.55 4.61 2.46
N ASP A 20 -35.52 5.34 2.01
CA ASP A 20 -35.19 5.49 0.59
C ASP A 20 -34.32 4.32 0.11
N PRO A 21 -34.78 3.51 -0.86
CA PRO A 21 -34.02 2.39 -1.42
C PRO A 21 -32.66 2.78 -2.02
N ILE A 22 -32.54 3.99 -2.58
CA ILE A 22 -31.28 4.46 -3.19
C ILE A 22 -30.26 4.81 -2.11
N LEU A 23 -30.70 5.52 -1.07
CA LEU A 23 -29.85 5.82 0.08
C LEU A 23 -29.44 4.54 0.82
N ALA A 24 -30.38 3.62 1.05
CA ALA A 24 -30.09 2.31 1.62
C ALA A 24 -29.08 1.53 0.76
N GLY A 25 -29.25 1.56 -0.57
CA GLY A 25 -28.30 0.98 -1.52
C GLY A 25 -26.90 1.56 -1.38
N SER A 26 -26.79 2.88 -1.26
CA SER A 26 -25.50 3.59 -1.09
C SER A 26 -24.80 3.17 0.21
N TRP A 27 -25.53 3.02 1.32
CA TRP A 27 -24.95 2.49 2.57
C TRP A 27 -24.54 1.03 2.47
N ARG A 28 -25.31 0.20 1.75
CA ARG A 28 -24.93 -1.21 1.48
C ARG A 28 -23.66 -1.30 0.65
N VAL A 29 -23.45 -0.40 -0.32
CA VAL A 29 -22.18 -0.32 -1.06
C VAL A 29 -21.02 0.00 -0.12
N GLN A 30 -21.16 1.03 0.73
CA GLN A 30 -20.12 1.40 1.70
C GLN A 30 -19.80 0.26 2.68
N ARG A 31 -20.82 -0.46 3.13
CA ARG A 31 -20.65 -1.67 3.94
C ARG A 31 -19.86 -2.75 3.21
N ALA A 32 -20.19 -3.02 1.94
CA ALA A 32 -19.44 -3.99 1.13
C ALA A 32 -17.96 -3.57 0.94
N VAL A 33 -17.71 -2.28 0.74
CA VAL A 33 -16.34 -1.73 0.70
C VAL A 33 -15.61 -1.95 2.03
N LEU A 34 -16.25 -1.72 3.16
CA LEU A 34 -15.63 -1.96 4.46
C LEU A 34 -15.30 -3.45 4.67
N LEU A 35 -16.21 -4.35 4.28
CA LEU A 35 -15.97 -5.79 4.31
C LEU A 35 -14.75 -6.19 3.47
N ALA A 36 -14.64 -5.64 2.25
CA ALA A 36 -13.45 -5.84 1.42
C ALA A 36 -12.19 -5.37 2.15
N ARG A 37 -12.21 -4.21 2.79
CA ARG A 37 -11.04 -3.69 3.53
C ARG A 37 -10.62 -4.56 4.73
N HIS A 38 -11.54 -5.36 5.27
CA HIS A 38 -11.27 -6.41 6.27
C HIS A 38 -10.92 -7.79 5.70
N GLY A 39 -10.67 -7.88 4.39
CA GLY A 39 -10.36 -9.13 3.70
C GLY A 39 -11.56 -10.04 3.45
N ARG A 40 -12.80 -9.59 3.70
CA ARG A 40 -14.03 -10.36 3.43
C ARG A 40 -14.49 -10.22 1.97
N MET A 41 -13.59 -10.58 1.05
CA MET A 41 -13.82 -10.39 -0.40
C MET A 41 -15.03 -11.13 -0.93
N ALA A 42 -15.29 -12.35 -0.44
CA ALA A 42 -16.43 -13.14 -0.87
C ALA A 42 -17.76 -12.47 -0.49
N GLU A 43 -17.90 -12.07 0.77
CA GLU A 43 -19.10 -11.38 1.28
C GLU A 43 -19.30 -10.02 0.60
N ALA A 44 -18.23 -9.26 0.40
CA ALA A 44 -18.29 -8.00 -0.33
C ALA A 44 -18.77 -8.18 -1.77
N ARG A 45 -18.25 -9.21 -2.48
CA ARG A 45 -18.63 -9.51 -3.87
C ARG A 45 -20.08 -9.95 -3.99
N GLU A 46 -20.57 -10.77 -3.07
CA GLU A 46 -21.97 -11.19 -3.02
C GLU A 46 -22.90 -9.98 -2.83
N ALA A 47 -22.59 -9.12 -1.86
CA ALA A 47 -23.36 -7.92 -1.59
C ALA A 47 -23.40 -6.97 -2.80
N LEU A 48 -22.26 -6.73 -3.45
CA LEU A 48 -22.19 -5.89 -4.64
C LEU A 48 -22.97 -6.50 -5.82
N THR A 49 -22.91 -7.81 -6.02
CA THR A 49 -23.66 -8.51 -7.09
C THR A 49 -25.16 -8.24 -6.98
N ALA A 50 -25.72 -8.34 -5.77
CA ALA A 50 -27.12 -8.02 -5.52
C ALA A 50 -27.46 -6.55 -5.82
N LEU A 51 -26.57 -5.62 -5.48
CA LEU A 51 -26.76 -4.19 -5.74
C LEU A 51 -26.64 -3.84 -7.23
N HIS A 52 -25.78 -4.54 -7.98
CA HIS A 52 -25.71 -4.42 -9.44
C HIS A 52 -27.00 -4.88 -10.11
N GLN A 53 -27.59 -5.99 -9.66
CA GLN A 53 -28.88 -6.46 -10.18
C GLN A 53 -29.99 -5.44 -9.92
N LEU A 54 -30.01 -4.83 -8.73
CA LEU A 54 -30.94 -3.76 -8.38
C LEU A 54 -30.75 -2.52 -9.28
N ALA A 55 -29.50 -2.07 -9.45
CA ALA A 55 -29.18 -0.91 -10.29
C ALA A 55 -29.46 -1.16 -11.78
N PHE A 56 -29.36 -2.40 -12.25
CA PHE A 56 -29.75 -2.78 -13.60
C PHE A 56 -31.26 -2.67 -13.82
N GLN A 57 -32.06 -3.10 -12.85
CA GLN A 57 -33.53 -2.99 -12.90
C GLN A 57 -34.00 -1.54 -12.72
N HIS A 58 -33.29 -0.76 -11.89
CA HIS A 58 -33.62 0.63 -11.57
C HIS A 58 -32.37 1.52 -11.64
N PRO A 59 -31.97 1.96 -12.85
CA PRO A 59 -30.78 2.80 -13.02
C PRO A 59 -30.90 4.12 -12.26
N HIS A 60 -29.90 4.40 -11.41
CA HIS A 60 -29.85 5.64 -10.64
C HIS A 60 -28.42 6.17 -10.55
N PRO A 61 -28.17 7.46 -10.88
CA PRO A 61 -26.82 8.00 -10.97
C PRO A 61 -26.05 7.92 -9.63
N ILE A 62 -26.73 8.14 -8.51
CA ILE A 62 -26.11 8.06 -7.17
C ILE A 62 -25.61 6.65 -6.86
N LEU A 63 -26.46 5.63 -7.05
CA LEU A 63 -26.09 4.25 -6.80
C LEU A 63 -25.01 3.79 -7.78
N GLY A 64 -25.09 4.19 -9.05
CA GLY A 64 -24.07 3.91 -10.06
C GLY A 64 -22.70 4.48 -9.71
N ALA A 65 -22.63 5.72 -9.19
CA ALA A 65 -21.38 6.32 -8.76
C ALA A 65 -20.75 5.54 -7.59
N TRP A 66 -21.56 5.15 -6.59
CA TRP A 66 -21.10 4.33 -5.48
C TRP A 66 -20.63 2.94 -5.93
N LEU A 67 -21.35 2.29 -6.85
CA LEU A 67 -20.97 0.98 -7.37
C LEU A 67 -19.62 1.03 -8.08
N HIS A 68 -19.37 2.00 -8.96
CA HIS A 68 -18.06 2.14 -9.61
C HIS A 68 -16.93 2.42 -8.61
N TYR A 69 -17.21 3.19 -7.55
CA TYR A 69 -16.25 3.39 -6.48
C TYR A 69 -15.91 2.07 -5.79
N ALA A 70 -16.92 1.26 -5.46
CA ALA A 70 -16.72 -0.04 -4.83
C ALA A 70 -16.00 -1.03 -5.75
N GLU A 71 -16.34 -1.10 -7.03
CA GLU A 71 -15.62 -1.93 -8.01
C GLU A 71 -14.14 -1.53 -8.10
N GLY A 72 -13.85 -0.23 -8.06
CA GLY A 72 -12.48 0.28 -8.03
C GLY A 72 -11.70 -0.23 -6.82
N LEU A 73 -12.31 -0.19 -5.64
CA LEU A 73 -11.69 -0.74 -4.43
C LEU A 73 -11.60 -2.26 -4.44
N MET A 74 -12.60 -2.96 -4.95
CA MET A 74 -12.52 -4.42 -5.12
C MET A 74 -11.35 -4.80 -6.03
N SER A 75 -11.11 -4.05 -7.11
CA SER A 75 -9.92 -4.25 -7.94
C SER A 75 -8.64 -3.97 -7.14
N TYR A 76 -8.55 -2.81 -6.47
CA TYR A 76 -7.36 -2.47 -5.66
C TYR A 76 -7.00 -3.56 -4.64
N PHE A 77 -7.97 -4.15 -3.94
CA PHE A 77 -7.72 -5.19 -2.95
C PHE A 77 -7.54 -6.60 -3.52
N SER A 78 -7.78 -6.81 -4.81
CA SER A 78 -7.60 -8.13 -5.44
C SER A 78 -6.21 -8.31 -6.05
N ASP A 79 -5.67 -7.28 -6.70
CA ASP A 79 -4.40 -7.37 -7.43
C ASP A 79 -3.55 -6.09 -7.36
N PHE A 80 -3.94 -5.11 -6.53
CA PHE A 80 -3.35 -3.76 -6.50
C PHE A 80 -3.31 -3.08 -7.88
N GLY A 81 -4.17 -3.52 -8.80
CA GLY A 81 -3.96 -3.35 -10.23
C GLY A 81 -4.32 -1.98 -10.80
N SER A 82 -3.85 -1.77 -12.04
CA SER A 82 -4.05 -0.57 -12.86
C SER A 82 -5.53 -0.21 -13.09
N ALA A 83 -6.41 -1.21 -13.11
CA ALA A 83 -7.83 -1.03 -13.39
C ALA A 83 -8.62 -0.38 -12.22
N ALA A 84 -8.04 -0.29 -11.01
CA ALA A 84 -8.68 0.39 -9.89
C ALA A 84 -8.85 1.90 -10.17
N GLY A 85 -7.79 2.53 -10.68
CA GLY A 85 -7.78 3.98 -10.96
C GLY A 85 -8.85 4.40 -11.97
N ASP A 86 -9.05 3.62 -13.04
CA ASP A 86 -10.07 3.91 -14.06
C ASP A 86 -11.49 3.86 -13.48
N LYS A 87 -11.79 2.87 -12.65
CA LYS A 87 -13.11 2.72 -12.05
C LYS A 87 -13.40 3.84 -11.04
N ILE A 88 -12.40 4.22 -10.22
CA ILE A 88 -12.56 5.35 -9.29
C ILE A 88 -12.66 6.68 -10.03
N ARG A 89 -11.95 6.89 -11.14
CA ARG A 89 -12.12 8.08 -12.00
C ARG A 89 -13.54 8.18 -12.56
N ARG A 90 -14.12 7.06 -13.03
CA ARG A 90 -15.52 7.03 -13.47
C ARG A 90 -16.48 7.39 -12.33
N ALA A 91 -16.26 6.82 -11.15
CA ALA A 91 -17.02 7.15 -9.96
C ALA A 91 -16.93 8.64 -9.59
N GLN A 92 -15.73 9.23 -9.65
CA GLN A 92 -15.50 10.65 -9.40
C GLN A 92 -16.27 11.54 -10.40
N ALA A 93 -16.20 11.23 -11.70
CA ALA A 93 -16.92 11.97 -12.73
C ALA A 93 -18.44 11.91 -12.54
N MET A 94 -18.97 10.72 -12.23
CA MET A 94 -20.40 10.55 -11.94
C MET A 94 -20.82 11.27 -10.65
N ALA A 95 -20.00 11.22 -9.61
CA ALA A 95 -20.23 11.93 -8.37
C ALA A 95 -20.30 13.44 -8.60
N GLN A 96 -19.37 13.98 -9.40
CA GLN A 96 -19.36 15.39 -9.79
C GLN A 96 -20.65 15.77 -10.55
N MET A 97 -21.03 14.99 -11.58
CA MET A 97 -22.25 15.23 -12.35
C MET A 97 -23.52 15.16 -11.50
N ALA A 98 -23.55 14.26 -10.51
CA ALA A 98 -24.68 14.07 -9.61
C ALA A 98 -24.67 15.00 -8.37
N GLY A 99 -23.67 15.89 -8.25
CA GLY A 99 -23.54 16.79 -7.08
C GLY A 99 -23.18 16.07 -5.77
N LEU A 100 -22.62 14.87 -5.83
CA LEU A 100 -22.25 14.05 -4.68
C LEU A 100 -20.88 14.43 -4.13
N ARG A 101 -20.78 15.64 -3.57
CA ARG A 101 -19.52 16.22 -3.09
C ARG A 101 -18.73 15.30 -2.15
N GLN A 102 -19.41 14.58 -1.25
CA GLN A 102 -18.76 13.65 -0.33
C GLN A 102 -18.09 12.49 -1.07
N LEU A 103 -18.80 11.85 -2.00
CA LEU A 103 -18.24 10.76 -2.80
C LEU A 103 -17.12 11.26 -3.72
N GLU A 104 -17.24 12.46 -4.30
CA GLU A 104 -16.20 13.07 -5.13
C GLU A 104 -14.90 13.28 -4.33
N ALA A 105 -15.01 13.79 -3.09
CA ALA A 105 -13.87 13.96 -2.20
C ALA A 105 -13.22 12.61 -1.81
N LEU A 106 -14.04 11.61 -1.53
CA LEU A 106 -13.56 10.26 -1.20
C LEU A 106 -12.86 9.60 -2.39
N CYS A 107 -13.39 9.76 -3.60
CA CYS A 107 -12.73 9.31 -4.83
C CYS A 107 -11.39 10.01 -5.03
N ALA A 108 -11.33 11.33 -4.80
CA ALA A 108 -10.08 12.08 -4.87
C ALA A 108 -9.03 11.57 -3.87
N ALA A 109 -9.42 11.30 -2.62
CA ALA A 109 -8.53 10.73 -1.61
C ALA A 109 -7.95 9.36 -2.03
N TRP A 110 -8.78 8.50 -2.62
CA TRP A 110 -8.32 7.20 -3.11
C TRP A 110 -7.49 7.29 -4.38
N LEU A 111 -7.80 8.21 -5.30
CA LEU A 111 -6.97 8.44 -6.48
C LEU A 111 -5.60 9.00 -6.09
N ALA A 112 -5.51 9.84 -5.06
CA ALA A 112 -4.22 10.26 -4.50
C ALA A 112 -3.42 9.06 -3.95
N HIS A 113 -4.07 8.14 -3.24
CA HIS A 113 -3.42 6.91 -2.75
C HIS A 113 -2.94 6.01 -3.89
N ILE A 114 -3.78 5.78 -4.90
CA ILE A 114 -3.43 4.95 -6.07
C ILE A 114 -2.30 5.60 -6.87
N ALA A 115 -2.34 6.92 -7.05
CA ALA A 115 -1.27 7.67 -7.69
C ALA A 115 0.06 7.54 -6.93
N TYR A 116 0.02 7.51 -5.59
CA TYR A 116 1.20 7.23 -4.78
C TYR A 116 1.79 5.85 -5.10
N VAL A 117 0.95 4.80 -5.12
CA VAL A 117 1.37 3.43 -5.44
C VAL A 117 1.93 3.31 -6.87
N GLN A 118 1.45 4.15 -7.80
CA GLN A 118 1.90 4.20 -9.20
C GLN A 118 3.06 5.18 -9.43
N HIS A 119 3.59 5.77 -8.36
CA HIS A 119 4.61 6.80 -8.37
C HIS A 119 4.33 8.06 -9.23
N ASP A 120 3.05 8.43 -9.39
CA ASP A 120 2.61 9.64 -10.10
C ASP A 120 2.37 10.80 -9.12
N VAL A 121 3.43 11.52 -8.77
CA VAL A 121 3.35 12.63 -7.79
C VAL A 121 2.50 13.81 -8.27
N ALA A 122 2.44 14.05 -9.58
CA ALA A 122 1.62 15.12 -10.13
C ALA A 122 0.14 14.82 -9.88
N LEU A 123 -0.28 13.58 -10.10
CA LEU A 123 -1.64 13.14 -9.82
C LEU A 123 -1.93 13.08 -8.31
N VAL A 124 -0.95 12.68 -7.47
CA VAL A 124 -1.06 12.77 -6.00
C VAL A 124 -1.42 14.21 -5.59
N ALA A 125 -0.63 15.19 -6.05
CA ALA A 125 -0.82 16.60 -5.70
C ALA A 125 -2.19 17.12 -6.18
N HIS A 126 -2.56 16.84 -7.43
CA HIS A 126 -3.83 17.26 -8.01
C HIS A 126 -5.05 16.70 -7.25
N GLN A 127 -5.03 15.41 -6.95
CA GLN A 127 -6.14 14.75 -6.26
C GLN A 127 -6.19 15.13 -4.78
N ALA A 128 -5.04 15.37 -4.14
CA ALA A 128 -4.98 15.90 -2.79
C ALA A 128 -5.64 17.27 -2.67
N GLN A 129 -5.30 18.20 -3.56
CA GLN A 129 -5.93 19.52 -3.61
C GLN A 129 -7.44 19.43 -3.88
N THR A 130 -7.84 18.54 -4.79
CA THR A 130 -9.26 18.28 -5.07
C THR A 130 -9.99 17.78 -3.84
N CYS A 131 -9.44 16.79 -3.14
CA CYS A 131 -10.01 16.27 -1.90
C CYS A 131 -10.11 17.35 -0.83
N LEU A 132 -9.05 18.14 -0.57
CA LEU A 132 -9.08 19.21 0.44
C LEU A 132 -10.11 20.30 0.13
N ARG A 133 -10.29 20.64 -1.16
CA ARG A 133 -11.30 21.61 -1.60
C ARG A 133 -12.72 21.08 -1.37
N LEU A 134 -12.96 19.79 -1.55
CA LEU A 134 -14.29 19.19 -1.50
C LEU A 134 -14.69 18.71 -0.09
N ALA A 135 -13.76 18.10 0.64
CA ALA A 135 -14.02 17.43 1.91
C ALA A 135 -14.34 18.42 3.04
N GLY A 136 -15.53 18.30 3.62
CA GLY A 136 -15.87 19.00 4.86
C GLY A 136 -15.00 18.54 6.04
N GLU A 137 -14.93 19.34 7.10
CA GLU A 137 -14.12 19.03 8.29
C GLU A 137 -14.53 17.71 8.97
N ALA A 138 -15.83 17.43 8.97
CA ALA A 138 -16.41 16.21 9.52
C ALA A 138 -16.36 15.01 8.56
N GLN A 139 -15.83 15.17 7.34
CA GLN A 139 -15.73 14.07 6.37
C GLN A 139 -14.47 13.22 6.65
N HIS A 140 -14.54 12.41 7.70
CA HIS A 140 -13.39 11.71 8.26
C HIS A 140 -12.87 10.57 7.39
N ASP A 141 -13.72 9.93 6.60
CA ASP A 141 -13.35 8.88 5.64
C ASP A 141 -12.38 9.40 4.56
N ALA A 142 -12.75 10.46 3.84
CA ALA A 142 -11.91 11.06 2.80
C ALA A 142 -10.64 11.68 3.40
N ARG A 143 -10.76 12.40 4.52
CA ARG A 143 -9.61 13.05 5.17
C ARG A 143 -8.61 12.05 5.73
N SER A 144 -9.07 10.95 6.33
CA SER A 144 -8.16 9.91 6.83
C SER A 144 -7.41 9.25 5.67
N ARG A 145 -8.10 8.87 4.59
CA ARG A 145 -7.48 8.27 3.40
C ARG A 145 -6.47 9.20 2.74
N LEU A 146 -6.82 10.48 2.56
CA LEU A 146 -5.90 11.48 2.01
C LEU A 146 -4.66 11.64 2.89
N ALA A 147 -4.85 11.73 4.21
CA ALA A 147 -3.76 11.88 5.15
C ALA A 147 -2.81 10.67 5.18
N VAL A 148 -3.32 9.45 4.94
CA VAL A 148 -2.47 8.27 4.69
C VAL A 148 -1.62 8.48 3.44
N ALA A 149 -2.24 8.84 2.31
CA ALA A 149 -1.54 9.04 1.04
C ALA A 149 -0.46 10.11 1.12
N LEU A 150 -0.75 11.27 1.73
CA LEU A 150 0.22 12.36 1.90
C LEU A 150 1.31 12.00 2.91
N GLY A 151 0.97 11.28 3.99
CA GLY A 151 1.97 10.76 4.92
C GLY A 151 2.99 9.88 4.20
N LEU A 152 2.52 8.93 3.37
CA LEU A 152 3.38 8.06 2.57
C LEU A 152 4.20 8.84 1.54
N ALA A 153 3.58 9.77 0.81
CA ALA A 153 4.25 10.59 -0.19
C ALA A 153 5.38 11.44 0.41
N TYR A 154 5.17 12.05 1.58
CA TYR A 154 6.21 12.81 2.27
C TYR A 154 7.28 11.92 2.91
N ASP A 155 6.92 10.73 3.38
CA ASP A 155 7.91 9.76 3.89
C ASP A 155 8.82 9.29 2.75
N PHE A 156 8.24 8.94 1.60
CA PHE A 156 8.97 8.64 0.36
C PHE A 156 9.88 9.81 -0.04
N ALA A 157 9.40 11.05 0.04
CA ALA A 157 10.19 12.25 -0.25
C ALA A 157 11.24 12.63 0.82
N GLY A 158 11.40 11.83 1.88
CA GLY A 158 12.38 12.07 2.96
C GLY A 158 11.99 13.22 3.91
N ARG A 159 10.74 13.68 3.91
CA ARG A 159 10.21 14.75 4.77
C ARG A 159 9.50 14.18 6.00
N LEU A 160 10.28 13.59 6.89
CA LEU A 160 9.78 12.73 7.98
C LEU A 160 8.86 13.45 8.97
N GLU A 161 9.19 14.68 9.34
CA GLU A 161 8.36 15.47 10.27
C GLU A 161 6.98 15.76 9.66
N THR A 162 6.95 16.17 8.39
CA THR A 162 5.72 16.39 7.63
C THR A 162 4.91 15.11 7.48
N ALA A 163 5.57 14.00 7.16
CA ALA A 163 4.93 12.68 7.10
C ALA A 163 4.27 12.31 8.44
N GLN A 164 4.95 12.51 9.57
CA GLN A 164 4.38 12.25 10.89
C GLN A 164 3.17 13.12 11.22
N ALA A 165 3.17 14.39 10.80
CA ALA A 165 2.02 15.26 10.97
C ALA A 165 0.78 14.73 10.22
N TRP A 166 0.96 14.29 8.97
CA TRP A 166 -0.09 13.65 8.17
C TRP A 166 -0.55 12.31 8.74
N TYR A 167 0.37 11.43 9.16
CA TYR A 167 -0.01 10.19 9.85
C TYR A 167 -0.78 10.45 11.15
N GLY A 168 -0.43 11.51 11.88
CA GLY A 168 -1.18 11.97 13.05
C GLY A 168 -2.60 12.38 12.70
N LEU A 169 -2.78 13.13 11.60
CA LEU A 169 -4.11 13.51 11.09
C LEU A 169 -4.92 12.28 10.65
N ALA A 170 -4.29 11.34 9.93
CA ALA A 170 -4.93 10.10 9.51
C ALA A 170 -5.48 9.30 10.70
N ARG A 171 -4.67 9.11 11.76
CA ARG A 171 -5.10 8.45 13.00
C ARG A 171 -6.30 9.13 13.63
N ARG A 172 -6.29 10.46 13.74
CA ARG A 172 -7.40 11.23 14.35
C ARG A 172 -8.71 11.02 13.59
N HIS A 173 -8.67 11.16 12.27
CA HIS A 173 -9.89 11.01 11.45
C HIS A 173 -10.39 9.57 11.42
N ALA A 174 -9.52 8.56 11.25
CA ALA A 174 -9.95 7.17 11.28
C ALA A 174 -10.53 6.78 12.65
N ALA A 175 -9.99 7.32 13.75
CA ALA A 175 -10.54 7.11 15.09
C ALA A 175 -11.90 7.80 15.29
N ALA A 176 -12.08 9.01 14.76
CA ALA A 176 -13.35 9.73 14.79
C ALA A 176 -14.43 9.01 13.95
N GLU A 177 -14.03 8.47 12.79
CA GLU A 177 -14.92 7.69 11.92
C GLU A 177 -15.30 6.34 12.53
N GLY A 178 -14.44 5.78 13.40
CA GLY A 178 -14.56 4.41 13.87
C GLY A 178 -14.13 3.38 12.83
N ASP A 179 -13.23 3.78 11.92
CA ASP A 179 -12.71 3.00 10.81
C ASP A 179 -11.40 2.29 11.19
N ASP A 180 -11.55 1.13 11.80
CA ASP A 180 -10.51 0.19 12.19
C ASP A 180 -9.72 -0.39 11.01
N ALA A 181 -10.35 -0.56 9.85
CA ALA A 181 -9.64 -0.98 8.65
C ALA A 181 -8.65 0.09 8.15
N THR A 182 -8.97 1.39 8.26
CA THR A 182 -8.01 2.46 7.94
C THR A 182 -6.88 2.51 8.97
N GLN A 183 -7.19 2.28 10.26
CA GLN A 183 -6.15 2.21 11.30
C GLN A 183 -5.16 1.07 11.06
N SER A 184 -5.67 -0.14 10.79
CA SER A 184 -4.86 -1.30 10.42
C SER A 184 -3.94 -0.99 9.23
N ALA A 185 -4.52 -0.49 8.13
CA ALA A 185 -3.75 -0.12 6.94
C ALA A 185 -2.69 0.94 7.22
N LEU A 186 -2.99 1.93 8.07
CA LEU A 186 -2.03 2.97 8.45
C LEU A 186 -0.86 2.40 9.26
N ILE A 187 -1.12 1.51 10.22
CA ILE A 187 -0.06 0.86 11.02
C ILE A 187 0.84 0.04 10.08
N TYR A 188 0.25 -0.76 9.19
CA TYR A 188 1.01 -1.54 8.21
C TYR A 188 1.89 -0.65 7.33
N ASN A 189 1.29 0.35 6.67
CA ASN A 189 2.02 1.23 5.75
C ASN A 189 3.16 1.98 6.46
N MET A 190 2.96 2.39 7.72
CA MET A 190 4.02 3.04 8.51
C MET A 190 5.20 2.11 8.80
N ILE A 191 4.95 0.83 9.07
CA ILE A 191 6.02 -0.15 9.28
C ILE A 191 6.69 -0.51 7.96
N GLU A 192 5.93 -0.65 6.88
CA GLU A 192 6.44 -0.90 5.52
C GLU A 192 7.46 0.18 5.10
N VAL A 193 7.09 1.47 5.14
CA VAL A 193 8.02 2.55 4.72
C VAL A 193 9.25 2.67 5.62
N ARG A 194 9.09 2.40 6.92
CA ARG A 194 10.22 2.34 7.86
C ARG A 194 11.15 1.17 7.56
N CYS A 195 10.59 0.00 7.25
CA CYS A 195 11.36 -1.17 6.81
C CYS A 195 12.11 -0.86 5.51
N ALA A 196 11.43 -0.29 4.51
CA ALA A 196 12.05 0.10 3.25
C ALA A 196 13.22 1.08 3.45
N ARG A 197 13.07 2.07 4.34
CA ARG A 197 14.17 2.98 4.69
C ARG A 197 15.34 2.27 5.36
N GLN A 198 15.07 1.46 6.38
CA GLN A 198 16.11 0.71 7.08
C GLN A 198 16.83 -0.26 6.13
N ARG A 199 16.10 -0.89 5.22
CA ARG A 199 16.64 -1.75 4.15
C ARG A 199 17.58 -0.96 3.24
N ARG A 200 17.16 0.21 2.76
CA ARG A 200 18.02 1.11 1.96
C ARG A 200 19.31 1.48 2.68
N GLU A 201 19.21 1.91 3.94
CA GLU A 201 20.38 2.26 4.76
C GLU A 201 21.34 1.06 4.92
N SER A 202 20.81 -0.14 5.13
CA SER A 202 21.60 -1.38 5.27
C SER A 202 22.28 -1.86 3.98
N LEU A 203 21.83 -1.40 2.82
CA LEU A 203 22.44 -1.72 1.54
C LEU A 203 23.64 -0.80 1.26
N ALA A 204 23.61 0.43 1.76
CA ALA A 204 24.71 1.38 1.65
C ALA A 204 25.77 1.20 2.76
N HIS A 205 25.34 0.80 3.95
CA HIS A 205 26.18 0.70 5.15
C HIS A 205 25.89 -0.58 5.93
N PRO A 206 26.84 -1.08 6.74
CA PRO A 206 26.56 -2.18 7.66
C PRO A 206 25.34 -1.85 8.54
N ALA A 207 24.32 -2.70 8.48
CA ALA A 207 23.06 -2.48 9.18
C ALA A 207 23.27 -2.47 10.70
N ARG A 208 22.61 -1.55 11.39
CA ARG A 208 22.36 -1.69 12.83
C ARG A 208 20.98 -2.33 13.01
N PRO A 209 20.84 -3.38 13.84
CA PRO A 209 19.53 -3.92 14.15
C PRO A 209 18.62 -2.84 14.74
N VAL A 210 17.37 -2.81 14.28
CA VAL A 210 16.30 -1.95 14.83
C VAL A 210 15.21 -2.87 15.38
N PRO A 211 15.31 -3.32 16.64
CA PRO A 211 14.37 -4.27 17.25
C PRO A 211 12.91 -3.80 17.18
N GLU A 212 12.70 -2.49 17.19
CA GLU A 212 11.38 -1.85 17.14
C GLU A 212 10.62 -2.16 15.83
N LEU A 213 11.31 -2.49 14.74
CA LEU A 213 10.65 -2.85 13.47
C LEU A 213 9.92 -4.19 13.56
N LEU A 214 10.52 -5.20 14.20
CA LEU A 214 9.85 -6.49 14.41
C LEU A 214 8.65 -6.34 15.34
N LEU A 215 8.80 -5.58 16.44
CA LEU A 215 7.68 -5.27 17.33
C LEU A 215 6.54 -4.56 16.58
N GLY A 216 6.88 -3.68 15.64
CA GLY A 216 5.91 -3.05 14.74
C GLY A 216 5.18 -4.03 13.85
N ALA A 217 5.90 -4.94 13.17
CA ALA A 217 5.29 -5.97 12.32
C ALA A 217 4.40 -6.93 13.13
N ASP A 218 4.83 -7.34 14.32
CA ASP A 218 4.02 -8.15 15.23
C ASP A 218 2.77 -7.39 15.71
N SER A 219 2.88 -6.08 15.94
CA SER A 219 1.74 -5.23 16.31
C SER A 219 0.68 -5.18 15.22
N VAL A 220 1.06 -5.15 13.94
CA VAL A 220 0.10 -5.23 12.81
C VAL A 220 -0.70 -6.53 12.90
N LYS A 221 0.00 -7.66 13.02
CA LYS A 221 -0.65 -8.98 13.11
C LYS A 221 -1.63 -9.06 14.28
N HIS A 222 -1.23 -8.58 15.46
CA HIS A 222 -2.10 -8.59 16.64
C HIS A 222 -3.30 -7.65 16.49
N TYR A 223 -3.10 -6.46 15.93
CA TYR A 223 -4.17 -5.51 15.68
C TYR A 223 -5.19 -6.08 14.68
N ASP A 224 -4.72 -6.62 13.56
CA ASP A 224 -5.57 -7.25 12.54
C ASP A 224 -6.41 -8.38 13.13
N ALA A 225 -5.80 -9.25 13.95
CA ALA A 225 -6.52 -10.31 14.63
C ALA A 225 -7.62 -9.77 15.58
N ALA A 226 -7.36 -8.67 16.28
CA ALA A 226 -8.30 -8.06 17.21
C ALA A 226 -9.51 -7.41 16.51
N VAL A 227 -9.32 -6.81 15.33
CA VAL A 227 -10.39 -6.12 14.58
C VAL A 227 -11.16 -7.05 13.62
N GLY A 228 -10.69 -8.28 13.45
CA GLY A 228 -11.35 -9.31 12.65
C GLY A 228 -10.74 -9.53 11.27
N GLY A 229 -9.52 -9.06 11.04
CA GLY A 229 -8.74 -9.29 9.83
C GLY A 229 -8.51 -8.03 8.99
N SER A 230 -7.58 -8.16 8.05
CA SER A 230 -7.18 -7.14 7.08
C SER A 230 -7.08 -7.78 5.70
N ALA A 231 -7.30 -6.98 4.66
CA ALA A 231 -7.06 -7.41 3.28
C ALA A 231 -5.59 -7.76 3.00
N MET A 232 -4.66 -7.35 3.88
CA MET A 232 -3.21 -7.42 3.67
C MET A 232 -2.51 -8.48 4.55
N SER A 233 -3.25 -9.41 5.15
CA SER A 233 -2.68 -10.38 6.10
C SER A 233 -1.51 -11.18 5.52
N GLU A 234 -1.61 -11.51 4.23
CA GLU A 234 -0.62 -12.30 3.49
C GLU A 234 0.72 -11.56 3.26
N LEU A 235 0.73 -10.23 3.37
CA LEU A 235 1.93 -9.43 3.13
C LEU A 235 2.79 -9.24 4.38
N THR A 236 2.21 -9.41 5.57
CA THR A 236 2.92 -9.25 6.85
C THR A 236 4.11 -10.22 7.00
N PRO A 237 4.01 -11.51 6.63
CA PRO A 237 5.16 -12.43 6.66
C PRO A 237 6.32 -11.99 5.77
N VAL A 238 6.04 -11.46 4.57
CA VAL A 238 7.08 -10.97 3.65
C VAL A 238 7.76 -9.72 4.20
N LEU A 239 6.99 -8.80 4.79
CA LEU A 239 7.54 -7.63 5.49
C LEU A 239 8.44 -8.06 6.66
N ARG A 240 8.01 -9.04 7.44
CA ARG A 240 8.83 -9.60 8.55
C ARG A 240 10.12 -10.23 8.03
N ALA A 241 10.08 -10.94 6.89
CA ALA A 241 11.27 -11.51 6.26
C ALA A 241 12.29 -10.43 5.90
N GLN A 242 11.85 -9.33 5.27
CA GLN A 242 12.72 -8.19 4.96
C GLN A 242 13.40 -7.61 6.21
N ILE A 243 12.64 -7.42 7.30
CA ILE A 243 13.19 -6.93 8.57
C ILE A 243 14.26 -7.90 9.11
N LEU A 244 14.00 -9.21 9.06
CA LEU A 244 14.95 -10.23 9.53
C LEU A 244 16.23 -10.26 8.69
N VAL A 245 16.15 -10.05 7.37
CA VAL A 245 17.35 -9.90 6.51
C VAL A 245 18.21 -8.74 6.99
N VAL A 246 17.59 -7.59 7.25
CA VAL A 246 18.31 -6.39 7.70
C VAL A 246 18.92 -6.58 9.10
N GLN A 247 18.28 -7.39 9.96
CA GLN A 247 18.79 -7.72 11.29
C GLN A 247 19.83 -8.86 11.28
N GLY A 248 20.04 -9.52 10.15
CA GLY A 248 20.99 -10.63 10.01
C GLY A 248 20.46 -12.01 10.46
N ASP A 249 19.16 -12.14 10.76
CA ASP A 249 18.54 -13.44 11.04
C ASP A 249 18.13 -14.13 9.74
N TYR A 250 19.14 -14.60 9.00
CA TYR A 250 18.98 -15.15 7.67
C TYR A 250 18.20 -16.47 7.64
N ALA A 251 18.28 -17.27 8.71
CA ALA A 251 17.58 -18.54 8.80
C ALA A 251 16.06 -18.33 8.89
N GLN A 252 15.61 -17.44 9.78
CA GLN A 252 14.18 -17.12 9.88
C GLN A 252 13.67 -16.38 8.63
N ALA A 253 14.48 -15.48 8.06
CA ALA A 253 14.12 -14.76 6.84
C ALA A 253 13.91 -15.73 5.66
N GLN A 254 14.85 -16.67 5.43
CA GLN A 254 14.71 -17.69 4.38
C GLN A 254 13.43 -18.50 4.54
N ALA A 255 13.13 -18.99 5.74
CA ALA A 255 11.93 -19.79 6.00
C ALA A 255 10.63 -19.04 5.67
N LEU A 256 10.58 -17.73 5.96
CA LEU A 256 9.42 -16.91 5.61
C LEU A 256 9.34 -16.67 4.10
N TYR A 257 10.45 -16.34 3.44
CA TYR A 257 10.42 -16.14 1.99
C TYR A 257 9.99 -17.40 1.25
N GLU A 258 10.55 -18.56 1.57
CA GLU A 258 10.18 -19.83 0.92
C GLU A 258 8.71 -20.18 1.13
N ALA A 259 8.14 -19.84 2.29
CA ALA A 259 6.74 -20.14 2.59
C ALA A 259 5.75 -19.16 1.93
N TYR A 260 6.07 -17.87 1.83
CA TYR A 260 5.09 -16.83 1.50
C TYR A 260 5.37 -16.07 0.20
N LEU A 261 6.61 -16.05 -0.30
CA LEU A 261 6.96 -15.27 -1.49
C LEU A 261 6.19 -15.70 -2.75
N PRO A 262 5.99 -17.00 -3.06
CA PRO A 262 5.25 -17.40 -4.26
C PRO A 262 3.81 -16.86 -4.29
N GLN A 263 3.12 -16.92 -3.15
CA GLN A 263 1.75 -16.40 -3.02
C GLN A 263 1.74 -14.88 -3.10
N ALA A 264 2.69 -14.19 -2.45
CA ALA A 264 2.81 -12.74 -2.50
C ALA A 264 3.04 -12.23 -3.93
N MET A 265 3.88 -12.91 -4.72
CA MET A 265 4.07 -12.59 -6.14
C MET A 265 2.78 -12.76 -6.95
N ALA A 266 2.03 -13.84 -6.72
CA ALA A 266 0.74 -14.08 -7.37
C ALA A 266 -0.34 -13.03 -7.02
N LEU A 267 -0.21 -12.37 -5.87
CA LEU A 267 -1.11 -11.31 -5.40
C LEU A 267 -0.71 -9.90 -5.86
N GLY A 268 0.18 -9.77 -6.85
CA GLY A 268 0.53 -8.49 -7.46
C GLY A 268 1.81 -7.84 -6.94
N LEU A 269 2.60 -8.52 -6.08
CA LEU A 269 3.94 -8.06 -5.70
C LEU A 269 5.04 -8.50 -6.68
N ALA A 270 4.69 -8.94 -7.90
CA ALA A 270 5.65 -9.30 -8.94
C ALA A 270 6.67 -8.17 -9.22
N ARG A 271 6.27 -6.90 -9.13
CA ARG A 271 7.16 -5.73 -9.28
C ARG A 271 8.30 -5.70 -8.25
N LEU A 272 8.07 -6.23 -7.05
CA LEU A 272 9.07 -6.33 -5.98
C LEU A 272 9.87 -7.63 -6.07
N GLY A 273 9.50 -8.54 -6.99
CA GLY A 273 9.97 -9.92 -7.03
C GLY A 273 11.48 -10.02 -7.08
N SER A 274 12.12 -9.28 -7.99
CA SER A 274 13.59 -9.30 -8.15
C SER A 274 14.32 -8.90 -6.86
N SER A 275 13.84 -7.88 -6.14
CA SER A 275 14.51 -7.40 -4.93
C SER A 275 14.35 -8.39 -3.75
N LEU A 276 13.20 -9.04 -3.65
CA LEU A 276 12.94 -10.07 -2.63
C LEU A 276 13.70 -11.38 -2.93
N LEU A 277 13.79 -11.77 -4.21
CA LEU A 277 14.61 -12.91 -4.65
C LEU A 277 16.09 -12.65 -4.38
N ALA A 278 16.59 -11.43 -4.60
CA ALA A 278 17.96 -11.06 -4.26
C ALA A 278 18.22 -11.11 -2.73
N ASP A 279 17.26 -10.68 -1.90
CA ASP A 279 17.35 -10.83 -0.45
C ASP A 279 17.37 -12.32 -0.02
N LEU A 280 16.57 -13.17 -0.67
CA LEU A 280 16.62 -14.63 -0.45
C LEU A 280 17.98 -15.22 -0.87
N ALA A 281 18.55 -14.78 -1.99
CA ALA A 281 19.89 -15.19 -2.41
C ALA A 281 20.94 -14.83 -1.35
N TRP A 282 20.82 -13.64 -0.74
CA TRP A 282 21.69 -13.21 0.34
C TRP A 282 21.53 -14.00 1.63
N CYS A 283 20.31 -14.39 2.01
CA CYS A 283 20.10 -15.34 3.09
C CYS A 283 20.86 -16.64 2.83
N ARG A 284 20.72 -17.20 1.62
CA ARG A 284 21.38 -18.45 1.22
C ARG A 284 22.91 -18.34 1.27
N VAL A 285 23.49 -17.22 0.81
CA VAL A 285 24.94 -16.95 0.93
C VAL A 285 25.39 -17.04 2.39
N ASN A 286 24.69 -16.34 3.29
CA ASN A 286 25.07 -16.26 4.70
C ASN A 286 24.87 -17.59 5.46
N LEU A 287 24.04 -18.49 4.93
CA LEU A 287 23.86 -19.84 5.45
C LEU A 287 24.78 -20.88 4.77
N GLY A 288 25.72 -20.44 3.93
CA GLY A 288 26.68 -21.32 3.25
C GLY A 288 26.11 -22.11 2.06
N GLN A 289 24.88 -21.82 1.62
CA GLN A 289 24.19 -22.51 0.53
C GLN A 289 24.60 -21.93 -0.84
N ARG A 290 25.90 -21.96 -1.16
CA ARG A 290 26.49 -21.21 -2.29
C ARG A 290 25.85 -21.49 -3.65
N GLU A 291 25.61 -22.75 -4.01
CA GLU A 291 25.00 -23.11 -5.30
C GLU A 291 23.56 -22.61 -5.42
N GLN A 292 22.78 -22.71 -4.34
CA GLN A 292 21.40 -22.25 -4.32
C GLN A 292 21.35 -20.72 -4.34
N ALA A 293 22.27 -20.05 -3.64
CA ALA A 293 22.43 -18.61 -3.70
C ALA A 293 22.75 -18.11 -5.12
N LEU A 294 23.65 -18.78 -5.84
CA LEU A 294 23.99 -18.42 -7.22
C LEU A 294 22.78 -18.53 -8.14
N ARG A 295 22.04 -19.65 -8.09
CA ARG A 295 20.82 -19.81 -8.89
C ARG A 295 19.78 -18.74 -8.57
N GLN A 296 19.61 -18.44 -7.28
CA GLN A 296 18.65 -17.44 -6.84
C GLN A 296 19.03 -16.02 -7.29
N ALA A 297 20.33 -15.68 -7.29
CA ALA A 297 20.83 -14.41 -7.79
C ALA A 297 20.60 -14.25 -9.31
N GLN A 298 20.85 -15.32 -10.07
CA GLN A 298 20.59 -15.34 -11.52
C GLN A 298 19.10 -15.21 -11.83
N GLU A 299 18.23 -15.84 -11.04
CA GLU A 299 16.79 -15.67 -11.15
C GLU A 299 16.37 -14.23 -10.84
N ALA A 300 16.90 -13.63 -9.78
CA ALA A 300 16.63 -12.23 -9.45
C ALA A 300 17.09 -11.25 -10.54
N GLU A 301 18.23 -11.51 -11.21
CA GLU A 301 18.66 -10.76 -12.39
C GLU A 301 17.70 -10.91 -13.56
N PHE A 302 17.26 -12.14 -13.85
CA PHE A 302 16.37 -12.43 -14.97
C PHE A 302 14.98 -11.80 -14.79
N GLU A 303 14.45 -11.83 -13.57
CA GLU A 303 13.14 -11.28 -13.21
C GLU A 303 13.16 -9.76 -12.99
N LEU A 304 14.32 -9.10 -13.10
CA LEU A 304 14.41 -7.65 -12.94
C LEU A 304 13.78 -6.93 -14.13
N ASP A 305 12.55 -6.48 -13.96
CA ASP A 305 11.86 -5.60 -14.90
C ASP A 305 12.51 -4.20 -14.89
N PRO A 306 13.04 -3.71 -16.03
CA PRO A 306 13.58 -2.34 -16.13
C PRO A 306 12.53 -1.25 -15.82
N ALA A 307 11.24 -1.57 -15.94
CA ALA A 307 10.14 -0.65 -15.67
C ALA A 307 9.64 -0.69 -14.22
N CYS A 308 10.20 -1.53 -13.33
CA CYS A 308 9.86 -1.48 -11.91
C CYS A 308 10.39 -0.21 -11.24
N ASP A 309 10.05 0.00 -9.98
CA ASP A 309 10.37 1.24 -9.28
C ASP A 309 11.89 1.41 -9.08
N VAL A 310 12.35 2.67 -9.11
CA VAL A 310 13.78 2.98 -9.14
C VAL A 310 14.49 2.49 -7.88
N ASP A 311 13.86 2.62 -6.71
CA ASP A 311 14.40 2.09 -5.45
C ASP A 311 14.44 0.57 -5.41
N ASP A 312 13.47 -0.12 -6.04
CA ASP A 312 13.51 -1.57 -6.17
C ASP A 312 14.66 -2.02 -7.07
N ARG A 313 14.89 -1.36 -8.21
CA ARG A 313 16.07 -1.64 -9.06
C ARG A 313 17.37 -1.40 -8.30
N ALA A 314 17.47 -0.27 -7.60
CA ALA A 314 18.63 0.06 -6.79
C ALA A 314 18.88 -0.99 -5.70
N ALA A 315 17.82 -1.40 -4.99
CA ALA A 315 17.91 -2.41 -3.95
C ALA A 315 18.33 -3.78 -4.49
N THR A 316 17.75 -4.23 -5.61
CA THR A 316 18.11 -5.47 -6.29
C THR A 316 19.59 -5.46 -6.66
N HIS A 317 20.06 -4.42 -7.35
CA HIS A 317 21.47 -4.33 -7.75
C HIS A 317 22.42 -4.23 -6.57
N SER A 318 22.09 -3.47 -5.52
CA SER A 318 22.91 -3.43 -4.30
C SER A 318 23.04 -4.81 -3.67
N ARG A 319 21.95 -5.56 -3.62
CA ARG A 319 21.95 -6.90 -3.03
C ARG A 319 22.69 -7.92 -3.89
N LEU A 320 22.51 -7.89 -5.20
CA LEU A 320 23.26 -8.74 -6.13
C LEU A 320 24.76 -8.48 -6.04
N ALA A 321 25.18 -7.21 -5.92
CA ALA A 321 26.59 -6.88 -5.72
C ALA A 321 27.19 -7.56 -4.48
N GLN A 322 26.46 -7.56 -3.36
CA GLN A 322 26.86 -8.25 -2.14
C GLN A 322 26.92 -9.78 -2.33
N VAL A 323 25.90 -10.36 -2.98
CA VAL A 323 25.82 -11.80 -3.24
C VAL A 323 26.98 -12.27 -4.12
N TYR A 324 27.20 -11.64 -5.28
CA TYR A 324 28.30 -12.01 -6.18
C TYR A 324 29.67 -11.81 -5.54
N GLY A 325 29.84 -10.74 -4.75
CA GLY A 325 31.07 -10.51 -4.00
C GLY A 325 31.36 -11.65 -3.01
N ALA A 326 30.36 -12.09 -2.25
CA ALA A 326 30.49 -13.22 -1.31
C ALA A 326 30.65 -14.58 -2.02
N LEU A 327 30.17 -14.69 -3.25
CA LEU A 327 30.36 -15.86 -4.11
C LEU A 327 31.73 -15.86 -4.82
N GLY A 328 32.47 -14.75 -4.78
CA GLY A 328 33.81 -14.61 -5.37
C GLY A 328 33.81 -14.16 -6.83
N ASP A 329 32.67 -13.72 -7.38
CA ASP A 329 32.57 -13.14 -8.72
C ASP A 329 32.72 -11.61 -8.64
N ALA A 330 33.96 -11.15 -8.61
CA ALA A 330 34.29 -9.73 -8.51
C ALA A 330 33.75 -8.91 -9.69
N SER A 331 33.74 -9.48 -10.89
CA SER A 331 33.28 -8.79 -12.11
C SER A 331 31.77 -8.52 -12.03
N ALA A 332 30.97 -9.53 -11.69
CA ALA A 332 29.53 -9.33 -11.50
C ALA A 332 29.24 -8.38 -10.33
N ALA A 333 29.98 -8.50 -9.23
CA ALA A 333 29.83 -7.63 -8.07
C ALA A 333 30.07 -6.14 -8.42
N GLU A 334 31.16 -5.83 -9.12
CA GLU A 334 31.49 -4.46 -9.57
C GLU A 334 30.44 -3.91 -10.53
N ARG A 335 29.97 -4.74 -11.47
CA ARG A 335 28.90 -4.36 -12.42
C ARG A 335 27.62 -3.97 -11.70
N HIS A 336 27.17 -4.79 -10.76
CA HIS A 336 25.95 -4.52 -9.99
C HIS A 336 26.13 -3.35 -9.02
N ALA A 337 27.31 -3.17 -8.45
CA ALA A 337 27.60 -1.99 -7.63
C ALA A 337 27.50 -0.68 -8.44
N ALA A 338 28.02 -0.67 -9.68
CA ALA A 338 27.91 0.49 -10.57
C ALA A 338 26.46 0.79 -10.97
N LEU A 339 25.68 -0.25 -11.31
CA LEU A 339 24.26 -0.11 -11.62
C LEU A 339 23.47 0.41 -10.40
N ALA A 340 23.71 -0.15 -9.22
CA ALA A 340 23.07 0.30 -7.98
C ALA A 340 23.35 1.78 -7.70
N ALA A 341 24.60 2.24 -7.89
CA ALA A 341 24.95 3.64 -7.68
C ALA A 341 24.21 4.58 -8.63
N ALA A 342 24.04 4.18 -9.91
CA ALA A 342 23.27 4.96 -10.88
C ALA A 342 21.78 5.03 -10.50
N GLU A 343 21.19 3.92 -10.09
CA GLU A 343 19.79 3.85 -9.67
C GLU A 343 19.54 4.62 -8.36
N TRP A 344 20.44 4.54 -7.37
CA TRP A 344 20.33 5.36 -6.16
C TRP A 344 20.38 6.86 -6.46
N ALA A 345 21.24 7.29 -7.39
CA ALA A 345 21.30 8.69 -7.79
C ALA A 345 20.01 9.15 -8.51
N GLU A 346 19.36 8.28 -9.29
CA GLU A 346 18.04 8.57 -9.87
C GLU A 346 16.96 8.62 -8.81
N PHE A 347 16.99 7.69 -7.87
CA PHE A 347 16.04 7.67 -6.77
C PHE A 347 16.12 8.94 -5.89
N GLU A 348 17.32 9.44 -5.60
CA GLU A 348 17.51 10.72 -4.91
C GLU A 348 16.89 11.90 -5.68
N ARG A 349 17.04 11.93 -7.01
CA ARG A 349 16.38 12.93 -7.88
C ARG A 349 14.86 12.79 -7.80
N GLN A 350 14.34 11.57 -7.81
CA GLN A 350 12.91 11.30 -7.67
C GLN A 350 12.39 11.81 -6.32
N GLN A 351 13.06 11.51 -5.21
CA GLN A 351 12.66 12.01 -3.88
C GLN A 351 12.65 13.54 -3.82
N ALA A 352 13.65 14.20 -4.40
CA ALA A 352 13.71 15.66 -4.47
C ALA A 352 12.57 16.24 -5.32
N HIS A 353 12.26 15.63 -6.47
CA HIS A 353 11.13 16.01 -7.30
C HIS A 353 9.79 15.86 -6.58
N TRP A 354 9.63 14.78 -5.81
CA TRP A 354 8.44 14.56 -5.00
C TRP A 354 8.26 15.64 -3.95
N ALA A 355 9.31 15.92 -3.17
CA ALA A 355 9.27 16.98 -2.17
C ALA A 355 8.88 18.33 -2.79
N ALA A 356 9.55 18.72 -3.87
CA ALA A 356 9.28 19.98 -4.55
C ALA A 356 7.84 20.09 -5.07
N THR A 357 7.30 19.01 -5.63
CA THR A 357 5.94 18.97 -6.18
C THR A 357 4.89 19.11 -5.08
N LEU A 358 5.04 18.37 -3.98
CA LEU A 358 4.12 18.41 -2.85
C LEU A 358 4.17 19.75 -2.11
N ASP A 359 5.38 20.30 -1.93
CA ASP A 359 5.59 21.61 -1.29
C ASP A 359 4.99 22.75 -2.14
N THR A 360 5.21 22.72 -3.46
CA THR A 360 4.63 23.71 -4.40
C THR A 360 3.10 23.62 -4.44
N ALA A 361 2.54 22.43 -4.26
CA ALA A 361 1.11 22.23 -4.16
C ALA A 361 0.49 22.73 -2.83
N GLY A 362 1.31 23.21 -1.88
CA GLY A 362 0.87 23.74 -0.60
C GLY A 362 0.46 22.65 0.40
N LEU A 363 0.94 21.41 0.23
CA LEU A 363 0.53 20.26 1.01
C LEU A 363 1.44 20.00 2.23
N GLY A 364 2.38 20.89 2.52
CA GLY A 364 3.41 20.70 3.53
C GLY A 364 2.89 20.72 4.97
N ARG A 365 1.60 21.03 5.18
CA ARG A 365 0.95 21.04 6.49
C ARG A 365 -0.47 20.46 6.40
N PRO A 366 -0.88 19.61 7.36
CA PRO A 366 -2.22 19.02 7.41
C PRO A 366 -3.38 20.00 7.66
#